data_AF-A0A3N6QQ63-F1
#
_entry.id   AF-A0A3N6QQ63-F1
#
_cell.length_a   1.000
_cell.length_b   1.000
_cell.length_c   1.000
_cell.angle_alpha   90.00
_cell.angle_beta   90.00
_cell.angle_gamma   90.00
#
_symmetry.space_group_name_H-M   'P 1'
#
loop_
_entity.id
_entity.type
_entity.pdbx_description
1 polymer ?
#
loop_
_entity_poly.entity_id
_entity_poly.type
_entity_poly.pdbx_seq_one_letter_code
_entity_poly.pdbx_strand_id
1 'polypeptide(L)'
;MSNVEFTQIWTENYSEFLDSPAIPDGSGNLLPHGALDYYTCEEPAYCRSDKTWMLEIDDIYAPLFVKNDHWVACWISLPRRHMVIWDSDVAYAKDEKIAKTVKPIAHMLPYMLHMLSPGKDMELYMVDYTHECVSESGVPQNKLSGDCGVYCLKYIECHALGMTFPSHYLCDKNIKTFRSQMATEISDENSINDTEKCLYKHLSVYD
;
A
#
# COMPACT_ATOMS: atom_id res chain seq x y z
N MET A 1 -12.15 -16.33 -5.27
CA MET A 1 -11.83 -15.06 -5.95
C MET A 1 -10.37 -14.78 -5.65
N SER A 2 -9.57 -14.33 -6.61
CA SER A 2 -8.20 -13.89 -6.33
C SER A 2 -8.26 -12.71 -5.37
N ASN A 3 -7.58 -12.80 -4.21
CA ASN A 3 -7.41 -11.69 -3.28
C ASN A 3 -6.47 -10.67 -3.93
N VAL A 4 -7.00 -9.86 -4.84
CA VAL A 4 -6.26 -8.79 -5.50
C VAL A 4 -6.36 -7.55 -4.62
N GLU A 5 -5.22 -6.98 -4.27
CA GLU A 5 -5.15 -5.76 -3.45
C GLU A 5 -5.86 -4.60 -4.14
N PHE A 6 -6.53 -3.72 -3.38
CA PHE A 6 -7.32 -2.62 -3.95
C PHE A 6 -6.49 -1.72 -4.89
N THR A 7 -5.21 -1.52 -4.59
CA THR A 7 -4.27 -0.74 -5.40
C THR A 7 -4.10 -1.30 -6.80
N GLN A 8 -4.07 -2.63 -6.94
CA GLN A 8 -4.02 -3.29 -8.24
C GLN A 8 -5.37 -3.21 -8.94
N ILE A 9 -6.48 -3.47 -8.25
CA ILE A 9 -7.84 -3.35 -8.82
C ILE A 9 -8.03 -1.95 -9.42
N TRP A 10 -7.66 -0.90 -8.69
CA TRP A 10 -7.88 0.46 -9.14
C TRP A 10 -6.96 0.85 -10.29
N THR A 11 -5.72 0.34 -10.29
CA THR A 11 -4.80 0.52 -11.42
C THR A 11 -5.35 -0.14 -12.69
N GLU A 12 -5.87 -1.36 -12.59
CA GLU A 12 -6.42 -2.11 -13.73
C GLU A 12 -7.72 -1.50 -14.26
N ASN A 13 -8.59 -1.01 -13.38
CA ASN A 13 -9.89 -0.44 -13.74
C ASN A 13 -9.84 1.08 -14.00
N TYR A 14 -8.65 1.69 -14.05
CA TYR A 14 -8.52 3.15 -14.15
C TYR A 14 -9.09 3.72 -15.46
N SER A 15 -8.86 3.04 -16.60
CA SER A 15 -9.42 3.50 -17.88
C SER A 15 -10.95 3.41 -17.89
N GLU A 16 -11.50 2.33 -17.34
CA GLU A 16 -12.96 2.17 -17.22
C GLU A 16 -13.57 3.24 -16.31
N PHE A 17 -12.91 3.54 -15.19
CA PHE A 17 -13.28 4.64 -14.32
C PHE A 17 -13.35 5.97 -15.08
N LEU A 18 -12.32 6.30 -15.87
CA LEU A 18 -12.26 7.54 -16.65
C LEU A 18 -13.33 7.61 -17.75
N ASP A 19 -13.62 6.49 -18.41
CA ASP A 19 -14.57 6.40 -19.51
C ASP A 19 -16.03 6.21 -19.04
N SER A 20 -16.24 5.96 -17.74
CA SER A 20 -17.57 5.71 -17.19
C SER A 20 -18.47 6.95 -17.29
N PRO A 21 -19.77 6.77 -17.59
CA PRO A 21 -20.71 7.87 -17.57
C PRO A 21 -20.88 8.39 -16.14
N ALA A 22 -21.17 9.68 -16.02
CA ALA A 22 -21.54 10.24 -14.72
C ALA A 22 -22.76 9.52 -14.14
N ILE A 23 -22.72 9.23 -12.84
CA ILE A 23 -23.82 8.66 -12.06
C ILE A 23 -25.03 9.59 -12.20
N PRO A 24 -26.27 9.06 -12.32
CA PRO A 24 -27.46 9.86 -12.64
C PRO A 24 -27.78 11.02 -11.67
N ASP A 25 -27.25 10.99 -10.45
CA ASP A 25 -27.39 12.06 -9.45
C ASP A 25 -26.39 13.22 -9.66
N GLY A 26 -25.49 13.10 -10.64
CA GLY A 26 -24.49 14.09 -11.00
C GLY A 26 -23.21 14.04 -10.16
N SER A 27 -23.03 13.01 -9.34
CA SER A 27 -21.93 12.94 -8.37
C SER A 27 -20.56 12.57 -8.97
N GLY A 28 -20.52 12.10 -10.23
CA GLY A 28 -19.28 11.80 -10.97
C GLY A 28 -19.24 10.38 -11.54
N ASN A 29 -18.05 9.86 -11.80
CA ASN A 29 -17.79 8.56 -12.44
C ASN A 29 -18.12 7.34 -11.54
N LEU A 30 -18.31 6.16 -12.15
CA LEU A 30 -18.60 4.92 -11.42
C LEU A 30 -17.34 4.39 -10.72
N LEU A 31 -17.42 4.15 -9.41
CA LEU A 31 -16.33 3.53 -8.64
C LEU A 31 -16.12 2.05 -9.03
N PRO A 32 -14.86 1.53 -8.93
CA PRO A 32 -14.60 0.11 -9.10
C PRO A 32 -15.44 -0.75 -8.16
N HIS A 33 -15.78 -1.96 -8.60
CA HIS A 33 -16.45 -2.94 -7.76
C HIS A 33 -15.64 -3.22 -6.49
N GLY A 34 -16.33 -3.31 -5.34
CA GLY A 34 -15.72 -3.54 -4.03
C GLY A 34 -15.12 -2.31 -3.36
N ALA A 35 -15.18 -1.11 -3.98
CA ALA A 35 -14.68 0.12 -3.36
C ALA A 35 -15.31 0.40 -1.98
N LEU A 36 -16.62 0.16 -1.83
CA LEU A 36 -17.32 0.28 -0.55
C LEU A 36 -16.79 -0.73 0.47
N ASP A 37 -16.61 -1.98 0.07
CA ASP A 37 -16.15 -3.06 0.94
C ASP A 37 -14.72 -2.80 1.46
N TYR A 38 -13.87 -2.17 0.65
CA TYR A 38 -12.55 -1.69 1.11
C TYR A 38 -12.67 -0.49 2.06
N TYR A 39 -13.55 0.48 1.73
CA TYR A 39 -13.78 1.67 2.55
C TYR A 39 -14.26 1.33 3.97
N THR A 40 -15.10 0.30 4.12
CA THR A 40 -15.58 -0.22 5.41
C THR A 40 -14.71 -1.36 5.98
N CYS A 41 -13.59 -1.69 5.31
CA CYS A 41 -12.69 -2.80 5.65
C CYS A 41 -13.42 -4.14 5.87
N GLU A 42 -14.42 -4.42 5.04
CA GLU A 42 -15.08 -5.71 4.88
C GLU A 42 -14.26 -6.68 4.00
N GLU A 43 -13.45 -6.14 3.09
CA GLU A 43 -12.47 -6.88 2.29
C GLU A 43 -11.02 -6.41 2.59
N PRO A 44 -10.03 -7.32 2.50
CA PRO A 44 -10.22 -8.74 2.19
C PRO A 44 -10.70 -9.53 3.42
N ALA A 45 -11.53 -10.55 3.21
CA ALA A 45 -12.21 -11.30 4.27
C ALA A 45 -11.28 -11.87 5.38
N TYR A 46 -10.01 -12.18 5.08
CA TYR A 46 -9.06 -12.74 6.04
C TYR A 46 -8.49 -11.72 7.04
N CYS A 47 -8.62 -10.42 6.78
CA CYS A 47 -8.19 -9.35 7.69
C CYS A 47 -9.27 -8.27 7.88
N ARG A 48 -10.54 -8.66 7.75
CA ARG A 48 -11.69 -7.81 8.02
C ARG A 48 -11.58 -7.18 9.41
N SER A 49 -11.74 -5.86 9.48
CA SER A 49 -11.72 -5.12 10.73
C SER A 49 -13.02 -4.37 11.02
N ASP A 50 -13.91 -4.27 10.03
CA ASP A 50 -15.14 -3.48 10.07
C ASP A 50 -14.92 -1.99 10.45
N LYS A 51 -13.68 -1.52 10.28
CA LYS A 51 -13.28 -0.14 10.52
C LYS A 51 -13.42 0.69 9.26
N THR A 52 -13.87 1.93 9.41
CA THR A 52 -14.08 2.82 8.26
C THR A 52 -12.89 3.74 8.03
N TRP A 53 -12.44 3.86 6.77
CA TRP A 53 -11.39 4.80 6.37
C TRP A 53 -11.79 6.24 6.70
N MET A 54 -10.83 7.07 7.13
CA MET A 54 -11.03 8.45 7.62
C MET A 54 -11.82 8.60 8.93
N LEU A 55 -12.48 7.55 9.42
CA LEU A 55 -13.11 7.57 10.75
C LEU A 55 -12.25 6.88 11.80
N GLU A 56 -11.67 5.73 11.43
CA GLU A 56 -10.93 4.84 12.35
C GLU A 56 -9.58 4.40 11.78
N ILE A 57 -9.36 4.58 10.48
CA ILE A 57 -8.12 4.28 9.78
C ILE A 57 -7.61 5.57 9.14
N ASP A 58 -6.38 5.95 9.49
CA ASP A 58 -5.70 7.15 8.98
C ASP A 58 -4.62 6.83 7.94
N ASP A 59 -4.03 5.65 8.01
CA ASP A 59 -2.88 5.25 7.21
C ASP A 59 -3.14 3.91 6.52
N ILE A 60 -2.82 3.84 5.23
CA ILE A 60 -2.86 2.62 4.43
C ILE A 60 -1.45 2.33 3.93
N TYR A 61 -1.05 1.06 4.00
CA TYR A 61 0.20 0.57 3.42
C TYR A 61 -0.11 -0.38 2.28
N ALA A 62 0.56 -0.17 1.15
CA ALA A 62 0.33 -0.94 -0.07
C ALA A 62 1.65 -1.22 -0.80
N PRO A 63 2.01 -2.50 -1.01
CA PRO A 63 2.99 -2.88 -2.02
C PRO A 63 2.46 -2.56 -3.43
N LEU A 64 3.21 -1.81 -4.23
CA LEU A 64 2.85 -1.49 -5.61
C LEU A 64 3.75 -2.26 -6.58
N PHE A 65 3.13 -2.92 -7.55
CA PHE A 65 3.85 -3.66 -8.59
C PHE A 65 4.08 -2.78 -9.82
N VAL A 66 5.32 -2.34 -10.00
CA VAL A 66 5.75 -1.43 -11.05
C VAL A 66 6.36 -2.26 -12.20
N LYS A 67 5.99 -1.93 -13.44
CA LYS A 67 6.46 -2.59 -14.69
C LYS A 67 6.28 -4.12 -14.75
N ASN A 68 5.44 -4.69 -13.89
CA ASN A 68 5.26 -6.14 -13.75
C ASN A 68 6.52 -6.91 -13.32
N ASP A 69 7.47 -6.26 -12.66
CA ASP A 69 8.71 -6.92 -12.19
C ASP A 69 9.33 -6.32 -10.91
N HIS A 70 8.86 -5.17 -10.44
CA HIS A 70 9.48 -4.46 -9.33
C HIS A 70 8.46 -4.02 -8.28
N TRP A 71 8.73 -4.34 -7.01
CA TRP A 71 7.88 -3.95 -5.89
C TRP A 71 8.43 -2.69 -5.22
N VAL A 72 7.54 -1.71 -5.01
CA VAL A 72 7.82 -0.51 -4.21
C VAL A 72 6.81 -0.42 -3.06
N ALA A 73 7.23 0.11 -1.92
CA ALA A 73 6.32 0.32 -0.80
C ALA A 73 5.64 1.68 -0.92
N CYS A 74 4.33 1.71 -0.71
CA CYS A 74 3.56 2.95 -0.66
C CYS A 74 2.91 3.09 0.71
N TRP A 75 3.13 4.23 1.35
CA TRP A 75 2.36 4.69 2.49
C TRP A 75 1.41 5.79 2.03
N ILE A 76 0.14 5.68 2.39
CA ILE A 76 -0.92 6.63 2.08
C ILE A 76 -1.44 7.18 3.39
N SER A 77 -1.24 8.48 3.61
CA SER A 77 -1.86 9.17 4.73
C SER A 77 -3.16 9.83 4.25
N LEU A 78 -4.28 9.28 4.70
CA LEU A 78 -5.61 9.77 4.31
C LEU A 78 -5.86 11.20 4.81
N PRO A 79 -5.57 11.56 6.08
CA PRO A 79 -5.75 12.93 6.56
C PRO A 79 -4.84 13.94 5.87
N ARG A 80 -3.60 13.54 5.53
CA ARG A 80 -2.63 14.42 4.86
C ARG A 80 -2.86 14.52 3.36
N ARG A 81 -3.64 13.60 2.77
CA ARG A 81 -3.87 13.49 1.32
C ARG A 81 -2.54 13.40 0.56
N HIS A 82 -1.65 12.59 1.12
CA HIS A 82 -0.27 12.47 0.66
C HIS A 82 0.18 11.02 0.69
N MET A 83 0.90 10.64 -0.37
CA MET A 83 1.46 9.31 -0.54
C MET A 83 2.99 9.40 -0.58
N VAL A 84 3.67 8.54 0.18
CA VAL A 84 5.12 8.42 0.13
C VAL A 84 5.47 7.06 -0.44
N ILE A 85 6.36 7.05 -1.43
CA ILE A 85 6.83 5.83 -2.08
C ILE A 85 8.29 5.60 -1.71
N TRP A 86 8.57 4.41 -1.18
CA TRP A 86 9.92 3.94 -0.91
C TRP A 86 10.32 2.88 -1.94
N ASP A 87 11.36 3.19 -2.69
CA ASP A 87 11.91 2.34 -3.73
C ASP A 87 13.31 1.87 -3.35
N SER A 88 13.51 0.54 -3.32
CA SER A 88 14.82 -0.06 -3.06
C SER A 88 15.74 -0.09 -4.28
N ASP A 89 15.27 0.28 -5.47
CA ASP A 89 16.07 0.31 -6.70
C ASP A 89 15.74 1.56 -7.54
N VAL A 90 16.09 2.72 -6.98
CA VAL A 90 15.80 4.05 -7.55
C VAL A 90 16.39 4.21 -8.96
N ALA A 91 17.54 3.57 -9.22
CA ALA A 91 18.18 3.61 -10.53
C ALA A 91 17.37 2.84 -11.60
N TYR A 92 16.63 1.81 -11.20
CA TYR A 92 15.83 0.98 -12.11
C TYR A 92 14.44 1.56 -12.37
N ALA A 93 13.69 1.88 -11.31
CA ALA A 93 12.31 2.35 -11.41
C ALA A 93 12.24 3.87 -11.42
N LYS A 94 12.50 4.45 -12.60
CA LYS A 94 12.32 5.89 -12.85
C LYS A 94 10.99 6.42 -12.30
N ASP A 95 11.03 7.58 -11.67
CA ASP A 95 9.88 8.27 -11.06
C ASP A 95 8.66 8.34 -11.98
N GLU A 96 8.84 8.58 -13.29
CA GLU A 96 7.73 8.61 -14.26
C GLU A 96 6.92 7.30 -14.31
N LYS A 97 7.58 6.15 -14.10
CA LYS A 97 6.94 4.83 -14.11
C LYS A 97 6.20 4.58 -12.80
N ILE A 98 6.80 4.95 -11.69
CA ILE A 98 6.15 4.90 -10.37
C ILE A 98 4.92 5.83 -10.37
N ALA A 99 5.08 7.06 -10.83
CA ALA A 99 3.99 8.03 -10.95
C ALA A 99 2.83 7.51 -11.81
N LYS A 100 3.14 6.76 -12.89
CA LYS A 100 2.09 6.10 -13.70
C LYS A 100 1.31 5.04 -12.90
N THR A 101 1.99 4.25 -12.07
CA THR A 101 1.36 3.25 -11.20
C THR A 101 0.58 3.89 -10.04
N VAL A 102 1.08 5.00 -9.48
CA VAL A 102 0.47 5.72 -8.35
C VAL A 102 -0.75 6.55 -8.78
N LYS A 103 -0.73 7.09 -10.01
CA LYS A 103 -1.76 8.02 -10.51
C LYS A 103 -3.20 7.53 -10.34
N PRO A 104 -3.56 6.28 -10.70
CA PRO A 104 -4.91 5.77 -10.47
C PRO A 104 -5.35 5.87 -9.01
N ILE A 105 -4.48 5.47 -8.09
CA ILE A 105 -4.75 5.49 -6.65
C ILE A 105 -4.92 6.94 -6.17
N ALA A 106 -3.98 7.82 -6.56
CA ALA A 106 -4.00 9.23 -6.17
C ALA A 106 -5.25 9.98 -6.65
N HIS A 107 -5.83 9.59 -7.78
CA HIS A 107 -7.04 10.19 -8.34
C HIS A 107 -8.32 9.56 -7.79
N MET A 108 -8.38 8.23 -7.74
CA MET A 108 -9.61 7.52 -7.38
C MET A 108 -9.87 7.49 -5.87
N LEU A 109 -8.82 7.48 -5.04
CA LEU A 109 -8.95 7.49 -3.58
C LEU A 109 -9.72 8.71 -3.05
N PRO A 110 -9.32 9.97 -3.35
CA PRO A 110 -10.09 11.13 -2.92
C PRO A 110 -11.50 11.10 -3.49
N TYR A 111 -11.67 10.73 -4.77
CA TYR A 111 -13.00 10.64 -5.37
C TYR A 111 -13.92 9.65 -4.62
N MET A 112 -13.41 8.47 -4.24
CA MET A 112 -14.15 7.51 -3.43
C MET A 112 -14.50 8.09 -2.05
N LEU A 113 -13.55 8.73 -1.37
CA LEU A 113 -13.79 9.33 -0.06
C LEU A 113 -14.82 10.46 -0.14
N HIS A 114 -14.82 11.26 -1.21
CA HIS A 114 -15.84 12.28 -1.49
C HIS A 114 -17.23 11.65 -1.57
N MET A 115 -17.34 10.57 -2.35
CA MET A 115 -18.61 9.88 -2.62
C MET A 115 -19.20 9.18 -1.40
N LEU A 116 -18.34 8.62 -0.52
CA LEU A 116 -18.76 7.77 0.59
C LEU A 116 -18.81 8.50 1.95
N SER A 117 -18.18 9.66 2.08
CA SER A 117 -18.15 10.39 3.35
C SER A 117 -19.46 11.10 3.67
N PRO A 118 -20.05 10.91 4.87
CA PRO A 118 -21.38 11.44 5.21
C PRO A 118 -21.40 12.93 5.64
N GLY A 119 -20.49 13.80 5.16
CA GLY A 119 -20.22 15.09 5.83
C GLY A 119 -19.81 16.30 4.97
N LYS A 120 -19.64 17.46 5.66
CA LYS A 120 -19.28 18.78 5.10
C LYS A 120 -17.86 18.88 4.51
N ASP A 121 -17.05 17.84 4.68
CA ASP A 121 -15.66 17.77 4.21
C ASP A 121 -15.54 17.30 2.76
N MET A 122 -16.66 17.11 2.05
CA MET A 122 -16.71 16.73 0.63
C MET A 122 -15.78 17.58 -0.25
N GLU A 123 -15.69 18.89 -0.01
CA GLU A 123 -14.85 19.80 -0.81
C GLU A 123 -13.34 19.48 -0.70
N LEU A 124 -12.90 18.81 0.38
CA LEU A 124 -11.49 18.47 0.62
C LEU A 124 -10.98 17.35 -0.29
N TYR A 125 -11.87 16.62 -0.95
CA TYR A 125 -11.58 15.43 -1.73
C TYR A 125 -11.82 15.60 -3.23
N MET A 126 -11.98 16.85 -3.70
CA MET A 126 -12.12 17.16 -5.12
C MET A 126 -10.78 17.24 -5.88
N VAL A 127 -9.67 17.01 -5.18
CA VAL A 127 -8.31 17.14 -5.72
C VAL A 127 -7.55 15.85 -5.48
N ASP A 128 -6.77 15.44 -6.48
CA ASP A 128 -5.87 14.30 -6.41
C ASP A 128 -4.96 14.38 -5.19
N TYR A 129 -4.67 13.23 -4.59
CA TYR A 129 -3.66 13.13 -3.56
C TYR A 129 -2.29 13.45 -4.15
N THR A 130 -1.49 14.14 -3.35
CA THR A 130 -0.09 14.41 -3.70
C THR A 130 0.76 13.16 -3.45
N HIS A 131 1.89 13.03 -4.13
CA HIS A 131 2.81 11.93 -3.88
C HIS A 131 4.27 12.35 -4.04
N GLU A 132 5.16 11.65 -3.34
CA GLU A 132 6.61 11.78 -3.49
C GLU A 132 7.28 10.40 -3.54
N CYS A 133 8.38 10.32 -4.30
CA CYS A 133 9.28 9.17 -4.27
C CYS A 133 10.51 9.56 -3.46
N VAL A 134 10.81 8.80 -2.41
CA VAL A 134 11.97 9.08 -1.56
C VAL A 134 13.25 8.79 -2.32
N SER A 135 14.22 9.71 -2.25
CA SER A 135 15.49 9.57 -2.97
C SER A 135 16.35 8.42 -2.43
N GLU A 136 17.34 8.01 -3.23
CA GLU A 136 18.28 6.92 -2.90
C GLU A 136 18.96 7.09 -1.52
N SER A 137 19.23 8.34 -1.11
CA SER A 137 19.86 8.61 0.19
C SER A 137 18.92 8.48 1.38
N GLY A 138 17.61 8.50 1.14
CA GLY A 138 16.57 8.45 2.17
C GLY A 138 16.16 7.03 2.57
N VAL A 139 16.53 6.03 1.77
CA VAL A 139 16.14 4.63 2.00
C VAL A 139 17.31 3.67 1.72
N PRO A 140 17.36 2.51 2.37
CA PRO A 140 18.26 1.44 1.95
C PRO A 140 18.06 1.07 0.47
N GLN A 141 19.08 0.49 -0.17
CA GLN A 141 19.01 0.13 -1.59
C GLN A 141 19.40 -1.33 -1.79
N ASN A 142 18.62 -2.00 -2.62
CA ASN A 142 18.80 -3.36 -3.10
C ASN A 142 19.77 -3.36 -4.29
N LYS A 143 21.08 -3.43 -4.05
CA LYS A 143 22.07 -3.38 -5.14
C LYS A 143 22.18 -4.71 -5.87
N LEU A 144 21.79 -5.80 -5.22
CA LEU A 144 21.67 -7.13 -5.81
C LEU A 144 20.20 -7.33 -6.23
N SER A 145 19.91 -7.37 -7.53
CA SER A 145 18.54 -7.52 -8.03
C SER A 145 17.81 -8.73 -7.44
N GLY A 146 16.49 -8.62 -7.21
CA GLY A 146 15.62 -9.75 -6.91
C GLY A 146 15.08 -9.82 -5.47
N ASP A 147 15.44 -8.89 -4.60
CA ASP A 147 14.94 -8.85 -3.21
C ASP A 147 14.06 -7.61 -2.93
N CYS A 148 13.60 -6.87 -3.95
CA CYS A 148 12.77 -5.66 -3.80
C CYS A 148 11.48 -5.89 -2.99
N GLY A 149 10.87 -7.07 -3.08
CA GLY A 149 9.71 -7.43 -2.24
C GLY A 149 10.04 -7.48 -0.75
N VAL A 150 11.24 -7.97 -0.37
CA VAL A 150 11.68 -8.02 1.03
C VAL A 150 11.92 -6.61 1.57
N TYR A 151 12.58 -5.76 0.77
CA TYR A 151 12.77 -4.35 1.13
C TYR A 151 11.44 -3.61 1.25
N CYS A 152 10.52 -3.81 0.31
CA CYS A 152 9.17 -3.24 0.33
C CYS A 152 8.46 -3.54 1.66
N LEU A 153 8.42 -4.81 2.07
CA LEU A 153 7.79 -5.21 3.33
C LEU A 153 8.51 -4.63 4.57
N LYS A 154 9.85 -4.60 4.56
CA LYS A 154 10.60 -3.99 5.67
C LYS A 154 10.43 -2.48 5.78
N TYR A 155 10.23 -1.77 4.66
CA TYR A 155 9.90 -0.34 4.72
C TYR A 155 8.55 -0.10 5.38
N ILE A 156 7.54 -0.89 5.00
CA ILE A 156 6.22 -0.84 5.62
C ILE A 156 6.31 -1.14 7.12
N GLU A 157 6.98 -2.24 7.49
CA GLU A 157 7.15 -2.63 8.89
C GLU A 157 7.84 -1.54 9.72
N CYS A 158 8.98 -1.03 9.25
CA CYS A 158 9.72 0.02 9.95
C CYS A 158 8.85 1.28 10.13
N HIS A 159 8.19 1.74 9.08
CA HIS A 159 7.38 2.96 9.15
C HIS A 159 6.15 2.77 10.07
N ALA A 160 5.46 1.63 9.98
CA ALA A 160 4.33 1.32 10.83
C ALA A 160 4.70 1.24 12.32
N LEU A 161 5.93 0.82 12.63
CA LEU A 161 6.48 0.79 13.99
C LEU A 161 7.08 2.15 14.44
N GLY A 162 7.07 3.17 13.60
CA GLY A 162 7.68 4.48 13.90
C GLY A 162 9.21 4.44 13.96
N MET A 163 9.83 3.48 13.27
CA MET A 163 11.27 3.26 13.25
C MET A 163 11.92 3.83 11.99
N THR A 164 13.15 4.30 12.12
CA THR A 164 13.99 4.64 10.97
C THR A 164 14.46 3.36 10.26
N PHE A 165 14.69 3.43 8.94
CA PHE A 165 15.25 2.31 8.20
C PHE A 165 16.70 2.01 8.64
N PRO A 166 17.00 0.81 9.17
CA PRO A 166 18.31 0.49 9.70
C PRO A 166 19.27 0.15 8.54
N SER A 167 19.83 1.15 7.86
CA SER A 167 20.62 0.95 6.62
C SER A 167 21.84 0.02 6.75
N HIS A 168 22.40 -0.11 7.96
CA HIS A 168 23.49 -1.05 8.24
C HIS A 168 23.02 -2.50 8.33
N TYR A 169 21.73 -2.70 8.63
CA TYR A 169 21.14 -4.01 8.84
C TYR A 169 20.27 -4.41 7.63
N LEU A 170 19.35 -3.54 7.18
CA LEU A 170 18.57 -3.70 5.95
C LEU A 170 19.45 -3.40 4.74
N CYS A 171 20.25 -4.39 4.34
CA CYS A 171 21.15 -4.32 3.20
C CYS A 171 21.38 -5.71 2.59
N ASP A 172 21.97 -5.75 1.40
CA ASP A 172 22.20 -6.99 0.63
C ASP A 172 22.96 -8.08 1.39
N LYS A 173 23.79 -7.71 2.38
CA LYS A 173 24.52 -8.68 3.21
C LYS A 173 23.59 -9.52 4.08
N ASN A 174 22.52 -8.92 4.60
CA ASN A 174 21.61 -9.55 5.55
C ASN A 174 20.25 -9.88 4.92
N ILE A 175 19.99 -9.45 3.67
CA ILE A 175 18.69 -9.61 3.02
C ILE A 175 18.22 -11.07 2.92
N LYS A 176 19.17 -12.01 2.77
CA LYS A 176 18.87 -13.44 2.78
C LYS A 176 18.29 -13.90 4.12
N THR A 177 18.80 -13.37 5.23
CA THR A 177 18.30 -13.66 6.57
C THR A 177 16.87 -13.16 6.72
N PHE A 178 16.61 -11.92 6.30
CA PHE A 178 15.27 -11.33 6.31
C PHE A 178 14.28 -12.13 5.47
N ARG A 179 14.68 -12.50 4.25
CA ARG A 179 13.84 -13.31 3.36
C ARG A 179 13.50 -14.66 3.98
N SER A 180 14.48 -15.31 4.62
CA SER A 180 14.24 -16.57 5.34
C SER A 180 13.33 -16.39 6.55
N GLN A 181 13.53 -15.35 7.35
CA GLN A 181 12.67 -15.03 8.50
C GLN A 181 11.22 -14.81 8.06
N MET A 182 10.99 -13.92 7.09
CA MET A 182 9.64 -13.67 6.57
C MET A 182 8.99 -14.92 5.98
N ALA A 183 9.75 -15.74 5.24
CA ALA A 183 9.21 -16.98 4.69
C ALA A 183 8.78 -17.96 5.80
N THR A 184 9.54 -18.04 6.89
CA THR A 184 9.16 -18.83 8.07
C THR A 184 7.93 -18.26 8.76
N GLU A 185 7.92 -16.94 9.02
CA GLU A 185 6.78 -16.26 9.66
C GLU A 185 5.47 -16.45 8.87
N ILE A 186 5.51 -16.21 7.55
CA ILE A 186 4.35 -16.42 6.66
C ILE A 186 3.93 -17.89 6.65
N SER A 187 4.89 -18.83 6.62
CA SER A 187 4.57 -20.26 6.66
C SER A 187 3.90 -20.65 7.97
N ASP A 188 4.38 -20.12 9.10
CA ASP A 188 3.83 -20.37 10.42
C ASP A 188 2.42 -19.78 10.53
N GLU A 189 2.23 -18.54 10.07
CA GLU A 189 0.94 -17.84 10.08
C GLU A 189 -0.12 -18.58 9.22
N ASN A 190 0.27 -19.12 8.07
CA ASN A 190 -0.61 -19.96 7.24
C ASN A 190 -0.79 -21.39 7.75
N SER A 191 0.05 -21.86 8.68
CA SER A 191 -0.07 -23.19 9.28
C SER A 191 -0.99 -23.21 10.51
N ILE A 192 -1.42 -22.04 10.99
CA ILE A 192 -2.32 -21.88 12.13
C ILE A 192 -3.78 -22.01 11.66
N ASN A 193 -4.49 -23.03 12.14
CA ASN A 193 -5.92 -23.19 11.92
C ASN A 193 -6.72 -22.33 12.93
N ASP A 194 -7.28 -21.19 12.51
CA ASP A 194 -8.35 -20.32 13.05
C ASP A 194 -8.59 -20.16 14.59
N THR A 195 -7.83 -20.80 15.47
CA THR A 195 -8.12 -20.92 16.91
C THR A 195 -6.91 -20.78 17.82
N GLU A 196 -5.68 -20.78 17.29
CA GLU A 196 -4.48 -20.56 18.10
C GLU A 196 -3.96 -19.13 17.92
N LYS A 197 -3.83 -18.39 19.02
CA LYS A 197 -3.15 -17.09 19.02
C LYS A 197 -1.64 -17.31 18.85
N CYS A 198 -1.06 -16.80 17.77
CA CYS A 198 0.38 -16.74 17.63
C CYS A 198 0.96 -15.72 18.61
N LEU A 199 1.64 -16.21 19.66
CA LEU A 199 2.58 -15.38 20.41
C LEU A 199 3.86 -15.31 19.58
N TYR A 200 3.95 -14.29 18.71
CA TYR A 200 5.20 -13.94 18.06
C TYR A 200 6.24 -13.67 19.16
N LYS A 201 7.10 -14.66 19.43
CA LYS A 201 8.33 -14.40 20.18
C LYS A 201 9.09 -13.42 19.33
N HIS A 202 9.21 -12.20 19.84
CA HIS A 202 9.93 -11.08 19.25
C HIS A 202 11.26 -11.61 18.66
N LEU A 203 11.27 -11.93 17.37
CA LEU A 203 12.50 -12.13 16.59
C LEU A 203 12.98 -10.73 16.23
N SER A 204 13.17 -9.92 17.28
CA SER A 204 13.61 -8.55 17.21
C SER A 204 14.87 -8.49 16.37
N VAL A 205 14.74 -8.04 15.14
CA VAL A 205 15.87 -7.56 14.35
C VAL A 205 16.28 -6.15 14.83
N TYR A 206 15.61 -5.67 15.87
CA TYR A 206 15.59 -4.28 16.29
C TYR A 206 16.12 -4.09 17.73
N ASP A 207 16.92 -5.05 18.22
CA ASP A 207 17.71 -4.92 19.45
C ASP A 207 19.04 -4.20 19.20
#